data_AF-A0A963LAK2-F1
#
_entry.id   AF-A0A963LAK2-F1
#
_cell.length_a   1.000
_cell.length_b   1.000
_cell.length_c   1.000
_cell.angle_alpha   90.00
_cell.angle_beta   90.00
_cell.angle_gamma   90.00
#
_symmetry.space_group_name_H-M   'P 1'
#
loop_
_entity.id
_entity.type
_entity.pdbx_description
1 polymer ?
#
loop_
_entity_poly.entity_id
_entity_poly.type
_entity_poly.pdbx_seq_one_letter_code
_entity_poly.pdbx_strand_id
1 'polypeptide(L)'
;LTLKEITLPGADGGAITRPCALAFSGNYPRALDGLARILSLDMRVVDPAWIGMKLRKLLNYAEPLGHFMAFVPTLPGGPRRQQVWPSTVAYMARLLIHRYAMLGVLNEEGFPLREMGVLESPVASATGATSTQEIAGARCPECGNATLIHRDGCEFCTACGFVGQCG
;
A
#
# COMPACT_ATOMS: atom_id res chain seq x y z
N LEU A 1 -2.72 -25.09 -0.21
CA LEU A 1 -2.17 -23.84 -0.80
C LEU A 1 -0.66 -23.98 -0.85
N THR A 2 -0.07 -23.80 -2.02
CA THR A 2 1.39 -23.83 -2.23
C THR A 2 1.82 -22.51 -2.85
N LEU A 3 2.88 -21.93 -2.30
CA LEU A 3 3.46 -20.68 -2.78
C LEU A 3 4.86 -20.99 -3.31
N LYS A 4 5.09 -20.73 -4.59
CA LYS A 4 6.40 -20.86 -5.21
C LYS A 4 7.13 -19.53 -5.11
N GLU A 5 8.39 -19.58 -4.74
CA GLU A 5 9.26 -18.43 -4.60
C GLU A 5 10.40 -18.48 -5.61
N ILE A 6 10.92 -17.30 -5.93
CA ILE A 6 12.09 -17.12 -6.80
C ILE A 6 13.02 -16.10 -6.18
N THR A 7 14.31 -16.36 -6.29
CA THR A 7 15.36 -15.42 -5.91
C THR A 7 15.79 -14.66 -7.14
N LEU A 8 15.76 -13.34 -7.06
CA LEU A 8 16.10 -12.41 -8.14
C LEU A 8 17.26 -11.52 -7.70
N PRO A 9 18.09 -11.03 -8.65
CA PRO A 9 19.02 -9.95 -8.35
C PRO A 9 18.22 -8.69 -7.98
N GLY A 10 18.52 -8.12 -6.82
CA GLY A 10 18.00 -6.84 -6.36
C GLY A 10 18.79 -5.67 -6.94
N ALA A 11 18.19 -4.48 -6.91
CA ALA A 11 18.82 -3.26 -7.44
C ALA A 11 20.16 -2.91 -6.75
N ASP A 12 20.29 -3.25 -5.46
CA ASP A 12 21.50 -3.00 -4.67
C ASP A 12 22.60 -4.06 -4.87
N GLY A 13 22.45 -4.97 -5.86
CA GLY A 13 23.36 -6.10 -6.08
C GLY A 13 23.16 -7.28 -5.11
N GLY A 14 22.30 -7.15 -4.11
CA GLY A 14 21.88 -8.25 -3.23
C GLY A 14 20.87 -9.19 -3.91
N ALA A 15 20.59 -10.34 -3.30
CA ALA A 15 19.55 -11.25 -3.77
C ALA A 15 18.24 -11.00 -2.99
N ILE A 16 17.12 -10.87 -3.69
CA ILE A 16 15.78 -10.73 -3.09
C ILE A 16 14.92 -11.93 -3.45
N THR A 17 14.36 -12.61 -2.44
CA THR A 17 13.43 -13.72 -2.64
C THR A 17 12.00 -13.20 -2.56
N ARG A 18 11.21 -13.48 -3.59
CA ARG A 18 9.79 -13.10 -3.62
C ARG A 18 8.90 -14.25 -4.12
N PRO A 19 7.65 -14.33 -3.68
CA PRO A 19 6.66 -15.22 -4.27
C PRO A 19 6.45 -14.90 -5.75
N CYS A 20 6.31 -15.94 -6.57
CA CYS A 20 6.15 -15.84 -8.04
C CYS A 20 4.96 -16.61 -8.60
N ALA A 21 4.43 -17.58 -7.85
CA ALA A 21 3.21 -18.30 -8.23
C ALA A 21 2.48 -18.87 -7.01
N LEU A 22 1.17 -18.91 -7.11
CA LEU A 22 0.26 -19.52 -6.15
C LEU A 22 -0.46 -20.69 -6.82
N ALA A 23 -0.54 -21.83 -6.13
CA ALA A 23 -1.32 -22.98 -6.59
C ALA A 23 -2.11 -23.63 -5.45
N PHE A 24 -3.16 -24.34 -5.83
CA PHE A 24 -4.00 -25.14 -4.95
C PHE A 24 -3.91 -26.61 -5.36
N SER A 25 -4.10 -27.49 -4.38
CA SER A 25 -4.11 -28.93 -4.56
C SER A 25 -5.14 -29.55 -3.62
N GLY A 26 -5.68 -30.71 -4.01
CA GLY A 26 -6.76 -31.38 -3.27
C GLY A 26 -8.14 -30.93 -3.73
N ASN A 27 -9.14 -31.09 -2.85
CA ASN A 27 -10.52 -30.73 -3.11
C ASN A 27 -10.79 -29.28 -2.68
N TYR A 28 -11.05 -28.39 -3.64
CA TYR A 28 -11.34 -26.98 -3.39
C TYR A 28 -12.29 -26.41 -4.47
N PRO A 29 -12.99 -25.28 -4.20
CA PRO A 29 -13.88 -24.69 -5.18
C PRO A 29 -13.15 -24.24 -6.45
N ARG A 30 -13.65 -24.61 -7.63
CA ARG A 30 -13.05 -24.25 -8.94
C ARG A 30 -12.86 -22.74 -9.15
N ALA A 31 -13.64 -21.90 -8.47
CA ALA A 31 -13.47 -20.44 -8.50
C ALA A 31 -12.06 -20.00 -8.04
N LEU A 32 -11.41 -20.77 -7.17
CA LEU A 32 -10.05 -20.48 -6.70
C LEU A 32 -8.98 -20.68 -7.78
N ASP A 33 -9.26 -21.42 -8.87
CA ASP A 33 -8.33 -21.55 -10.00
C ASP A 33 -8.07 -20.20 -10.67
N GLY A 34 -9.14 -19.41 -10.87
CA GLY A 34 -9.06 -18.06 -11.40
C GLY A 34 -8.29 -17.12 -10.47
N LEU A 35 -8.57 -17.22 -9.16
CA LEU A 35 -7.86 -16.44 -8.14
C LEU A 35 -6.36 -16.76 -8.14
N ALA A 36 -5.97 -18.04 -8.14
CA ALA A 36 -4.58 -18.48 -8.19
C ALA A 36 -3.86 -17.94 -9.43
N ARG A 37 -4.50 -18.03 -10.60
CA ARG A 37 -3.94 -17.55 -11.87
C ARG A 37 -3.72 -16.04 -11.85
N ILE A 38 -4.72 -15.28 -11.40
CA ILE A 38 -4.65 -13.82 -11.35
C ILE A 38 -3.59 -13.36 -10.34
N LEU A 39 -3.58 -13.92 -9.12
CA LEU A 39 -2.56 -13.56 -8.13
C LEU A 39 -1.16 -13.93 -8.61
N SER A 40 -0.99 -15.08 -9.28
CA SER A 40 0.31 -15.45 -9.86
C SER A 40 0.79 -14.47 -10.94
N LEU A 41 -0.12 -13.83 -11.68
CA LEU A 41 0.25 -12.77 -12.63
C LEU A 41 0.68 -11.51 -11.88
N ASP A 42 -0.07 -11.09 -10.85
CA ASP A 42 0.28 -9.92 -10.04
C ASP A 42 1.61 -10.09 -9.29
N MET A 43 1.94 -11.30 -8.84
CA MET A 43 3.23 -11.61 -8.18
C MET A 43 4.43 -11.43 -9.12
N ARG A 44 4.23 -11.50 -10.44
CA ARG A 44 5.29 -11.31 -11.44
C ARG A 44 5.51 -9.85 -11.79
N VAL A 45 4.57 -8.97 -11.44
CA VAL A 45 4.74 -7.53 -11.59
C VAL A 45 6.00 -7.11 -10.83
N VAL A 46 6.77 -6.22 -11.45
CA VAL A 46 8.08 -5.79 -10.92
C VAL A 46 7.89 -5.16 -9.53
N ASP A 47 6.91 -4.27 -9.37
CA ASP A 47 6.60 -3.56 -8.14
C ASP A 47 5.73 -4.38 -7.14
N PRO A 48 6.22 -4.71 -5.93
CA PRO A 48 5.46 -5.39 -4.89
C PRO A 48 4.26 -4.60 -4.35
N ALA A 49 4.22 -3.27 -4.54
CA ALA A 49 3.06 -2.46 -4.15
C ALA A 49 1.77 -2.93 -4.84
N TRP A 50 1.89 -3.46 -6.06
CA TRP A 50 0.77 -3.95 -6.86
C TRP A 50 0.05 -5.12 -6.17
N ILE A 51 0.83 -6.16 -5.83
CA ILE A 51 0.29 -7.32 -5.13
C ILE A 51 -0.16 -6.94 -3.72
N GLY A 52 0.57 -6.07 -3.02
CA GLY A 52 0.20 -5.55 -1.70
C GLY A 52 -1.18 -4.88 -1.69
N MET A 53 -1.45 -3.98 -2.65
CA MET A 53 -2.77 -3.35 -2.80
C MET A 53 -3.89 -4.36 -3.01
N LYS A 54 -3.65 -5.37 -3.87
CA LYS A 54 -4.66 -6.39 -4.17
C LYS A 54 -4.95 -7.27 -2.96
N LEU A 55 -3.91 -7.73 -2.27
CA LEU A 55 -4.06 -8.55 -1.06
C LEU A 55 -4.79 -7.78 0.05
N ARG A 56 -4.49 -6.49 0.24
CA ARG A 56 -5.20 -5.65 1.22
C ARG A 56 -6.69 -5.55 0.92
N LYS A 57 -7.09 -5.43 -0.36
CA LYS A 57 -8.52 -5.45 -0.75
C LYS A 57 -9.18 -6.80 -0.45
N LEU A 58 -8.46 -7.91 -0.62
CA LEU A 58 -8.99 -9.26 -0.35
C LEU A 58 -9.16 -9.56 1.15
N LEU A 59 -8.48 -8.86 2.06
CA LEU A 59 -8.61 -9.06 3.51
C LEU A 59 -10.04 -8.87 4.04
N ASN A 60 -10.83 -8.03 3.37
CA ASN A 60 -12.20 -7.71 3.76
C ASN A 60 -13.25 -8.37 2.84
N TYR A 61 -12.83 -9.26 1.94
CA TYR A 61 -13.76 -9.98 1.07
C TYR A 61 -14.57 -10.97 1.91
N ALA A 62 -15.90 -10.88 1.83
CA ALA A 62 -16.81 -11.77 2.54
C ALA A 62 -17.46 -12.77 1.57
N GLU A 63 -17.42 -14.04 1.93
CA GLU A 63 -18.12 -15.11 1.22
C GLU A 63 -19.40 -15.47 1.99
N PRO A 64 -20.53 -15.75 1.32
CA PRO A 64 -21.74 -16.23 2.00
C PRO A 64 -21.43 -17.49 2.81
N LEU A 65 -21.71 -17.46 4.12
CA LEU A 65 -21.40 -18.55 5.06
C LEU A 65 -19.92 -18.98 5.09
N GLY A 66 -19.01 -18.11 4.63
CA GLY A 66 -17.57 -18.40 4.56
C GLY A 66 -16.75 -17.90 5.74
N HIS A 67 -17.40 -17.38 6.78
CA HIS A 67 -16.69 -16.88 7.96
C HIS A 67 -16.22 -18.02 8.86
N PHE A 68 -15.02 -17.91 9.40
CA PHE A 68 -14.47 -18.92 10.31
C PHE A 68 -13.43 -18.32 11.25
N MET A 69 -13.17 -19.00 12.36
CA MET A 69 -12.15 -18.58 13.32
C MET A 69 -10.79 -19.21 12.98
N ALA A 70 -9.74 -18.40 12.91
CA ALA A 70 -8.37 -18.87 12.70
C ALA A 70 -7.35 -17.95 13.38
N PHE A 71 -6.13 -18.46 13.54
CA PHE A 71 -5.02 -17.70 14.10
C PHE A 71 -4.63 -16.53 13.19
N VAL A 72 -4.22 -15.42 13.79
CA VAL A 72 -3.58 -14.31 13.08
C VAL A 72 -2.10 -14.63 12.94
N PRO A 73 -1.57 -14.86 11.74
CA PRO A 73 -0.13 -15.05 11.57
C PRO A 73 0.57 -13.71 11.81
N THR A 74 1.59 -13.71 12.66
CA THR A 74 2.44 -12.57 13.05
C THR A 74 3.89 -12.97 12.92
N LEU A 75 4.81 -12.01 12.76
CA LEU A 75 6.25 -12.25 12.70
C LEU A 75 6.75 -12.99 13.96
N PRO A 76 7.93 -13.65 13.90
CA PRO A 76 8.47 -14.40 15.02
C PRO A 76 8.54 -13.56 16.30
N GLY A 77 8.01 -14.08 17.41
CA GLY A 77 7.91 -13.36 18.68
C GLY A 77 6.62 -12.55 18.88
N GLY A 78 5.74 -12.50 17.87
CA GLY A 78 4.43 -11.87 17.97
C GLY A 78 3.42 -12.64 18.85
N PRO A 79 2.36 -11.95 19.34
CA PRO A 79 1.32 -12.59 20.13
C PRO A 79 0.51 -13.59 19.29
N ARG A 80 0.18 -14.74 19.88
CA ARG A 80 -0.68 -15.76 19.25
C ARG A 80 -2.13 -15.44 19.54
N ARG A 81 -2.80 -14.77 18.60
CA ARG A 81 -4.23 -14.42 18.69
C ARG A 81 -5.05 -15.21 17.67
N GLN A 82 -6.30 -15.52 18.02
CA GLN A 82 -7.32 -15.99 17.07
C GLN A 82 -8.34 -14.89 16.82
N GLN A 83 -8.88 -14.84 15.60
CA GLN A 83 -9.99 -13.96 15.25
C GLN A 83 -10.92 -14.64 14.25
N VAL A 84 -12.12 -14.08 14.08
CA VAL A 84 -13.03 -14.46 13.00
C VAL A 84 -12.58 -13.77 11.71
N TRP A 85 -12.45 -14.54 10.64
CA TRP A 85 -12.15 -14.08 9.29
C TRP A 85 -13.43 -14.11 8.44
N PRO A 86 -13.62 -13.16 7.51
CA PRO A 86 -14.86 -13.04 6.75
C PRO A 86 -14.99 -14.06 5.61
N SER A 87 -13.88 -14.66 5.15
CA SER A 87 -13.86 -15.66 4.08
C SER A 87 -12.55 -16.45 4.07
N THR A 88 -12.54 -17.56 3.30
CA THR A 88 -11.31 -18.32 3.04
C THR A 88 -10.31 -17.46 2.26
N VAL A 89 -10.79 -16.68 1.30
CA VAL A 89 -9.97 -15.77 0.49
C VAL A 89 -9.31 -14.69 1.34
N ALA A 90 -10.01 -14.11 2.31
CA ALA A 90 -9.46 -13.14 3.24
C ALA A 90 -8.32 -13.73 4.07
N TYR A 91 -8.49 -14.95 4.58
CA TYR A 91 -7.44 -15.62 5.34
C TYR A 91 -6.25 -16.01 4.48
N MET A 92 -6.47 -16.47 3.24
CA MET A 92 -5.39 -16.69 2.28
C MET A 92 -4.61 -15.41 1.99
N ALA A 93 -5.29 -14.27 1.81
CA ALA A 93 -4.64 -12.99 1.62
C ALA A 93 -3.76 -12.62 2.83
N ARG A 94 -4.23 -12.88 4.06
CA ARG A 94 -3.42 -12.69 5.28
C ARG A 94 -2.18 -13.59 5.30
N LEU A 95 -2.31 -14.87 4.93
CA LEU A 95 -1.18 -15.80 4.88
C LEU A 95 -0.14 -15.38 3.83
N LEU A 96 -0.60 -14.89 2.68
CA LEU A 96 0.28 -14.36 1.64
C LEU A 96 1.03 -13.12 2.14
N ILE A 97 0.31 -12.12 2.69
CA ILE A 97 0.94 -10.92 3.28
C ILE A 97 1.98 -11.32 4.32
N HIS A 98 1.65 -12.26 5.21
CA HIS A 98 2.60 -12.73 6.22
C HIS A 98 3.85 -13.36 5.60
N ARG A 99 3.73 -14.15 4.53
CA ARG A 99 4.91 -14.70 3.85
C ARG A 99 5.74 -13.61 3.16
N TYR A 100 5.11 -12.62 2.56
CA TYR A 100 5.80 -11.43 2.03
C TYR A 100 6.53 -10.65 3.13
N ALA A 101 5.96 -10.56 4.34
CA ALA A 101 6.59 -9.93 5.49
C ALA A 101 7.80 -10.72 6.01
N MET A 102 7.69 -12.04 6.08
CA MET A 102 8.80 -12.93 6.43
C MET A 102 9.98 -12.82 5.45
N LEU A 103 9.70 -12.50 4.19
CA LEU A 103 10.72 -12.30 3.13
C LEU A 103 11.26 -10.86 3.09
N GLY A 104 10.77 -9.95 3.94
CA GLY A 104 11.20 -8.55 3.95
C GLY A 104 10.82 -7.77 2.70
N VAL A 105 9.73 -8.14 2.02
CA VAL A 105 9.25 -7.47 0.81
C VAL A 105 8.10 -6.51 1.13
N LEU A 106 7.15 -6.95 1.96
CA LEU A 106 6.05 -6.13 2.50
C LEU A 106 6.17 -6.04 4.04
N ASN A 107 5.46 -5.12 4.67
CA ASN A 107 5.23 -5.14 6.12
C ASN A 107 4.04 -6.05 6.50
N GLU A 108 3.72 -6.15 7.79
CA GLU A 108 2.61 -6.98 8.27
C GLU A 108 1.24 -6.47 7.80
N GLU A 109 1.12 -5.20 7.44
CA GLU A 109 -0.10 -4.58 6.93
C GLU A 109 -0.24 -4.73 5.40
N GLY A 110 0.77 -5.26 4.71
CA GLY A 110 0.76 -5.49 3.26
C GLY A 110 1.17 -4.29 2.40
N PHE A 111 1.94 -3.35 2.94
CA PHE A 111 2.59 -2.25 2.23
C PHE A 111 4.05 -2.60 1.89
N PRO A 112 4.59 -2.11 0.77
CA PRO A 112 5.99 -2.35 0.41
C PRO A 112 6.95 -1.70 1.39
N LEU A 113 8.04 -2.39 1.74
CA LEU A 113 9.13 -1.80 2.57
C LEU A 113 10.05 -0.88 1.76
N ARG A 114 10.05 -1.02 0.43
CA ARG A 114 10.80 -0.19 -0.51
C ARG A 114 9.90 0.17 -1.68
N GLU A 115 9.78 1.46 -1.95
CA GLU A 115 9.03 1.97 -3.09
C GLU A 115 9.87 1.86 -4.35
N MET A 116 9.30 1.32 -5.42
CA MET A 116 9.96 1.25 -6.73
C MET A 116 9.49 2.33 -7.71
N GLY A 117 8.52 3.17 -7.30
CA GLY A 117 8.04 4.31 -8.09
C GLY A 117 7.26 3.97 -9.37
N VAL A 118 6.97 2.68 -9.62
CA VAL A 118 6.17 2.26 -10.79
C VAL A 118 4.68 2.47 -10.52
N LEU A 119 4.26 2.26 -9.27
CA LEU A 119 2.94 2.63 -8.79
C LEU A 119 3.04 3.84 -7.87
N GLU A 120 2.28 4.88 -8.20
CA GLU A 120 2.00 5.96 -7.27
C GLU A 120 0.98 5.43 -6.24
N SER A 121 1.47 5.05 -5.06
CA SER A 121 0.58 4.72 -3.95
C SER A 121 -0.05 6.03 -3.49
N PRO A 122 -1.39 6.14 -3.35
CA PRO A 122 -1.95 7.23 -2.59
C PRO A 122 -1.42 7.04 -1.17
N VAL A 123 -0.41 7.84 -0.82
CA VAL A 123 0.25 7.79 0.47
C VAL A 123 -0.86 8.03 1.49
N ALA A 124 -1.32 6.96 2.15
CA ALA A 124 -2.09 7.12 3.36
C ALA A 124 -1.09 7.71 4.34
N SER A 125 -1.18 9.02 4.54
CA SER A 125 -0.36 9.83 5.45
C SER A 125 -0.37 9.24 6.85
N ALA A 126 0.48 8.23 7.07
CA ALA A 126 0.71 7.59 8.35
C ALA A 126 1.96 8.20 8.99
N THR A 127 2.02 9.52 9.01
CA THR A 127 2.74 10.38 9.96
C THR A 127 2.34 11.81 9.62
N GLY A 128 1.78 12.53 10.60
CA GLY A 128 1.32 13.90 10.42
C GLY A 128 2.42 14.84 9.95
N ALA A 129 2.38 15.16 8.67
CA ALA A 129 2.80 16.43 8.10
C ALA A 129 2.05 16.55 6.79
N THR A 130 0.92 17.25 6.84
CA THR A 130 0.26 17.76 5.64
C THR A 130 1.24 18.75 5.01
N SER A 131 2.21 18.28 4.23
CA SER A 131 2.77 19.13 3.18
C SER A 131 1.72 19.17 2.09
N THR A 132 0.64 19.90 2.35
CA THR A 132 0.05 20.74 1.32
C THR A 132 1.26 21.34 0.62
N GLN A 133 1.47 21.05 -0.66
CA GLN A 133 2.38 21.87 -1.43
C GLN A 133 1.73 23.25 -1.41
N GLU A 134 2.09 24.05 -0.42
CA GLU A 134 1.77 25.45 -0.36
C GLU A 134 2.39 26.02 -1.62
N ILE A 135 1.53 26.33 -2.59
CA ILE A 135 1.93 27.11 -3.75
C ILE A 135 2.38 28.44 -3.15
N ALA A 136 3.69 28.59 -2.99
CA ALA A 136 4.27 29.81 -2.46
C ALA A 136 3.86 30.96 -3.39
N GLY A 137 3.17 31.94 -2.83
CA GLY A 137 2.84 33.17 -3.54
C GLY A 137 4.09 34.00 -3.83
N ALA A 138 3.91 35.12 -4.51
CA ALA A 138 5.01 36.07 -4.68
C ALA A 138 5.46 36.65 -3.32
N ARG A 139 6.68 37.18 -3.25
CA ARG A 139 7.17 37.86 -2.05
C ARG A 139 6.41 39.17 -1.84
N CYS A 140 5.80 39.31 -0.67
CA CYS A 140 5.16 40.56 -0.27
C CYS A 140 6.24 41.66 -0.07
N PRO A 141 6.05 42.86 -0.62
CA PRO A 141 7.01 43.96 -0.48
C PRO A 141 7.07 44.55 0.94
N GLU A 142 6.05 44.31 1.78
CA GLU A 142 5.99 44.86 3.15
C GLU A 142 6.56 43.89 4.19
N CYS A 143 6.13 42.63 4.18
CA CYS A 143 6.54 41.63 5.18
C CYS A 143 7.55 40.60 4.69
N GLY A 144 7.86 40.55 3.39
CA GLY A 144 8.84 39.63 2.81
C GLY A 144 8.40 38.17 2.68
N ASN A 145 7.25 37.78 3.25
CA ASN A 145 6.71 36.43 3.14
C ASN A 145 6.23 36.13 1.71
N ALA A 146 6.46 34.89 1.25
CA ALA A 146 6.04 34.39 -0.05
C ALA A 146 4.55 33.99 -0.06
N THR A 147 3.69 34.94 0.33
CA THR A 147 2.26 34.73 0.57
C THR A 147 1.40 35.78 -0.13
N LEU A 148 1.95 36.48 -1.13
CA LEU A 148 1.21 37.43 -1.96
C LEU A 148 0.44 36.67 -3.05
N ILE A 149 -0.88 36.83 -3.07
CA ILE A 149 -1.81 36.18 -4.01
C ILE A 149 -2.63 37.25 -4.75
N HIS A 150 -3.11 36.96 -5.95
CA HIS A 150 -4.04 37.86 -6.64
C HIS A 150 -5.48 37.45 -6.32
N ARG A 151 -6.23 38.35 -5.68
CA ARG A 151 -7.61 38.11 -5.24
C ARG A 151 -8.45 39.34 -5.54
N ASP A 152 -9.58 39.14 -6.20
CA ASP A 152 -10.56 40.18 -6.52
C ASP A 152 -9.98 41.37 -7.32
N GLY A 153 -9.03 41.10 -8.23
CA GLY A 153 -8.39 42.12 -9.08
C GLY A 153 -7.24 42.87 -8.41
N CYS A 154 -6.89 42.53 -7.17
CA CYS A 154 -5.81 43.16 -6.41
C CYS A 154 -4.77 42.14 -5.95
N GLU A 155 -3.53 42.59 -5.76
CA GLU A 155 -2.54 41.84 -5.00
C GLU A 155 -2.87 41.88 -3.51
N PHE A 156 -3.00 40.73 -2.85
CA PHE A 156 -3.34 40.60 -1.44
C PHE A 156 -2.36 39.67 -0.72
N CYS A 157 -1.80 40.09 0.41
CA CYS A 157 -0.94 39.25 1.23
C CYS A 157 -1.74 38.57 2.34
N THR A 158 -1.77 37.24 2.36
CA THR A 158 -2.49 36.48 3.40
C THR A 158 -1.81 36.51 4.78
N ALA A 159 -0.53 36.90 4.86
CA ALA A 159 0.22 36.94 6.12
C ALA A 159 0.06 38.27 6.88
N CYS A 160 0.13 39.42 6.19
CA CYS A 160 0.06 40.75 6.82
C CYS A 160 -1.17 41.58 6.44
N GLY A 161 -1.96 41.13 5.45
CA GLY A 161 -3.13 41.87 4.97
C GLY A 161 -2.83 43.01 4.00
N PHE A 162 -1.59 43.13 3.50
CA PHE A 162 -1.20 44.12 2.48
C PHE A 162 -2.08 44.01 1.22
N VAL A 163 -2.52 45.16 0.68
CA VAL A 163 -3.24 45.27 -0.59
C VAL A 163 -2.40 46.12 -1.56
N GLY A 164 -1.98 45.53 -2.67
CA GLY A 164 -1.16 46.16 -3.71
C GLY A 164 -2.00 46.75 -4.85
N GLN A 165 -1.42 46.79 -6.05
CA GLN A 165 -2.12 47.34 -7.22
C GLN A 165 -3.37 46.53 -7.54
N CYS A 166 -4.47 47.25 -7.78
CA CYS A 166 -5.74 46.72 -8.25
C CYS A 166 -5.92 47.10 -9.72
N GLY A 167 -6.05 46.11 -10.61
CA GLY A 167 -6.12 46.30 -12.07
C GLY A 167 -6.87 45.18 -12.76
#